data_AF-A0A3Q0IRB6-F1
#
_entry.id   AF-A0A3Q0IRB6-F1
#
_cell.length_a   1.000
_cell.length_b   1.000
_cell.length_c   1.000
_cell.angle_alpha   90.00
_cell.angle_beta   90.00
_cell.angle_gamma   90.00
#
_symmetry.space_group_name_H-M   'P 1'
#
loop_
_entity.id
_entity.type
_entity.pdbx_description
1 polymer ?
#
loop_
_entity_poly.entity_id
_entity_poly.type
_entity_poly.pdbx_seq_one_letter_code
_entity_poly.pdbx_strand_id
1 'polypeptide(L)' 'MSDESKIKDLLEKEKLIDEELAHLEQAVEIRDVVMSKLHEYNDIKDATQIVIGTLANLQQVTVRKLHEDFGLDSSE' A
#
# COMPACT_ATOMS: atom_id res chain seq x y z
N MET A 1 -13.48 -43.79 -25.18
CA MET A 1 -12.70 -43.88 -23.92
C MET A 1 -11.50 -42.92 -23.84
N SER A 2 -10.88 -42.49 -24.95
CA SER A 2 -9.73 -41.54 -24.93
C SER A 2 -10.13 -40.07 -24.72
N ASP A 3 -11.28 -39.66 -25.27
CA ASP A 3 -11.64 -38.24 -25.33
C ASP A 3 -12.37 -37.73 -24.08
N GLU A 4 -13.18 -38.56 -23.42
CA GLU A 4 -13.83 -38.21 -22.14
C GLU A 4 -12.82 -37.98 -21.01
N SER A 5 -11.73 -38.75 -20.98
CA SER A 5 -10.64 -38.54 -20.01
C SER A 5 -9.96 -37.20 -20.24
N LYS A 6 -9.68 -36.85 -21.50
CA LYS A 6 -9.06 -35.55 -21.84
C LYS A 6 -9.99 -34.38 -21.51
N ILE A 7 -11.28 -34.52 -21.78
CA ILE A 7 -12.27 -33.50 -21.41
C ILE A 7 -12.29 -33.30 -19.90
N LYS A 8 -12.28 -34.39 -19.12
CA LYS A 8 -12.22 -34.32 -17.66
C LYS A 8 -10.93 -33.64 -17.17
N ASP A 9 -9.79 -34.01 -17.71
CA ASP A 9 -8.50 -33.43 -17.34
C ASP A 9 -8.42 -31.93 -17.68
N LEU A 10 -9.05 -31.52 -18.80
CA LEU A 10 -9.12 -30.11 -19.20
C LEU A 10 -10.04 -29.31 -18.27
N LEU A 11 -11.20 -29.86 -17.89
CA LEU A 11 -12.11 -29.22 -16.94
C LEU A 11 -11.48 -29.05 -15.54
N GLU A 12 -10.69 -30.03 -15.11
CA GLU A 12 -9.98 -29.94 -13.83
C GLU A 12 -8.88 -28.85 -13.88
N LYS A 13 -8.17 -28.74 -14.99
CA LYS A 13 -7.20 -27.65 -15.21
C LYS A 13 -7.87 -26.27 -15.30
N GLU A 14 -9.00 -26.16 -15.98
CA GLU A 14 -9.79 -24.93 -16.06
C GLU A 14 -10.17 -24.46 -14.65
N LYS A 15 -10.70 -25.36 -13.82
CA LYS A 15 -11.07 -25.05 -12.43
C LYS A 15 -9.86 -24.58 -11.60
N LEU A 16 -8.71 -25.22 -11.74
CA LEU A 16 -7.49 -24.82 -11.02
C LEU A 16 -7.02 -23.43 -11.47
N ILE A 17 -7.07 -23.15 -12.77
CA ILE A 17 -6.69 -21.84 -13.32
C ILE A 17 -7.65 -20.75 -12.83
N ASP A 18 -8.96 -21.02 -12.78
CA ASP A 18 -9.95 -20.07 -12.26
C ASP A 18 -9.73 -19.76 -10.77
N GLU A 19 -9.37 -20.77 -9.98
CA GLU A 19 -9.02 -20.59 -8.56
C GLU A 19 -7.74 -19.75 -8.38
N GLU A 20 -6.70 -20.02 -9.18
CA GLU A 20 -5.46 -19.22 -9.17
C GLU A 20 -5.67 -17.79 -9.64
N LEU A 21 -6.50 -17.57 -10.68
CA LEU A 21 -6.85 -16.25 -11.17
C LEU A 21 -7.59 -15.44 -10.11
N ALA A 22 -8.61 -16.03 -9.46
CA ALA A 22 -9.36 -15.35 -8.40
C ALA A 22 -8.44 -14.93 -7.24
N HIS A 23 -7.49 -15.79 -6.85
CA HIS A 23 -6.52 -15.46 -5.80
C HIS A 23 -5.57 -14.32 -6.23
N LEU A 24 -5.10 -14.34 -7.48
CA LEU A 24 -4.23 -13.29 -8.00
C LEU A 24 -4.95 -11.94 -8.13
N GLU A 25 -6.21 -11.94 -8.57
CA GLU A 25 -7.05 -10.74 -8.64
C GLU A 25 -7.22 -10.10 -7.26
N GLN A 26 -7.51 -10.90 -6.24
CA GLN A 26 -7.62 -10.41 -4.87
C GLN A 26 -6.29 -9.83 -4.36
N ALA A 27 -5.16 -10.49 -4.65
CA ALA A 27 -3.84 -9.99 -4.27
C ALA A 27 -3.50 -8.67 -4.95
N VAL A 28 -3.89 -8.49 -6.22
CA VAL A 28 -3.73 -7.25 -6.97
C VAL A 28 -4.57 -6.14 -6.35
N GLU A 29 -5.84 -6.40 -6.03
CA GLU A 29 -6.74 -5.42 -5.42
C GLU A 29 -6.19 -4.94 -4.06
N ILE A 30 -5.76 -5.87 -3.20
CA ILE A 30 -5.16 -5.52 -1.90
C ILE A 30 -3.92 -4.65 -2.10
N ARG A 31 -3.04 -5.03 -3.03
CA ARG A 31 -1.82 -4.26 -3.31
C ARG A 31 -2.16 -2.84 -3.74
N ASP A 32 -3.14 -2.68 -4.62
CA ASP A 32 -3.51 -1.37 -5.14
C ASP A 32 -4.14 -0.48 -4.05
N VAL A 33 -4.94 -1.07 -3.15
CA VAL A 33 -5.46 -0.39 -1.94
C VAL A 33 -4.32 0.05 -1.03
N VAL A 34 -3.36 -0.83 -0.75
CA VAL A 34 -2.19 -0.52 0.11
C VAL A 34 -1.35 0.59 -0.51
N MET A 35 -1.08 0.53 -1.82
CA MET A 35 -0.32 1.57 -2.52
C MET A 35 -1.04 2.92 -2.48
N SER A 36 -2.36 2.92 -2.69
CA SER A 36 -3.17 4.14 -2.58
C SER A 36 -3.08 4.75 -1.18
N LYS A 37 -3.19 3.93 -0.13
CA LYS A 37 -3.06 4.39 1.26
C LYS A 37 -1.67 4.92 1.59
N LEU A 38 -0.62 4.31 1.03
CA LEU A 38 0.75 4.77 1.22
C LEU A 38 0.99 6.13 0.55
N HIS A 39 0.42 6.35 -0.63
CA HIS A 39 0.47 7.66 -1.29
C HIS A 39 -0.28 8.73 -0.49
N GLU A 40 -1.50 8.43 -0.02
CA GLU A 40 -2.28 9.33 0.83
C GLU A 40 -1.52 9.70 2.12
N TYR A 41 -0.88 8.73 2.78
CA TYR A 41 -0.03 8.97 3.94
C TYR A 41 1.14 9.90 3.60
N ASN A 42 1.85 9.63 2.50
CA ASN A 42 2.99 10.45 2.09
C ASN A 42 2.56 11.89 1.78
N ASP A 43 1.44 12.10 1.11
CA ASP A 43 0.92 13.44 0.81
C ASP A 43 0.65 14.23 2.09
N ILE A 44 0.01 13.60 3.09
CA ILE A 44 -0.26 14.23 4.39
C ILE A 44 1.04 14.53 5.14
N LYS A 45 1.98 13.58 5.16
CA LYS A 45 3.29 13.73 5.79
C LYS A 45 4.07 14.89 5.16
N ASP A 46 4.09 14.99 3.84
CA ASP A 46 4.83 16.02 3.12
C ASP A 46 4.19 17.41 3.34
N ALA A 47 2.86 17.50 3.29
CA ALA A 47 2.14 18.73 3.64
C ALA A 47 2.44 19.16 5.09
N THR A 48 2.46 18.21 6.02
CA THR A 48 2.81 18.44 7.44
C THR A 48 4.24 18.97 7.56
N GLN A 49 5.19 18.38 6.83
CA GLN A 49 6.59 18.79 6.87
C GLN A 49 6.80 20.23 6.36
N ILE A 50 6.04 20.64 5.34
CA ILE A 50 6.05 22.03 4.83
C ILE A 50 5.56 23.00 5.90
N VAL A 51 4.46 22.66 6.59
CA VAL A 51 3.91 23.48 7.67
C VAL A 51 4.90 23.58 8.82
N ILE A 52 5.49 22.47 9.26
CA ILE A 52 6.50 22.45 10.32
C ILE A 52 7.73 23.27 9.92
N GLY A 53 8.23 23.14 8.69
CA GLY A 53 9.36 23.93 8.20
C GLY A 53 9.08 25.43 8.22
N THR A 54 7.89 25.83 7.81
CA THR A 54 7.46 27.24 7.85
C THR A 54 7.34 27.74 9.29
N LEU A 55 6.76 26.92 10.19
CA LEU A 55 6.60 27.26 11.60
C LEU A 55 7.97 27.38 12.31
N ALA A 56 8.90 26.48 12.01
CA ALA A 56 10.26 26.53 12.53
C ALA A 56 10.96 27.84 12.17
N ASN A 57 10.83 28.25 10.89
CA ASN A 57 11.37 29.53 10.41
C ASN A 57 10.74 30.74 11.12
N LEU A 58 9.42 30.73 11.32
CA LEU A 58 8.72 31.82 12.02
C LEU A 58 9.13 31.93 13.49
N GLN A 59 9.32 30.79 14.15
CA GLN A 59 9.70 30.73 15.56
C GLN A 59 11.23 30.83 15.78
N GLN A 60 12.03 30.87 14.71
CA GLN A 60 13.50 30.85 14.78
C GLN A 60 14.05 29.64 15.56
N VAL A 61 13.35 28.51 15.46
CA VAL A 61 13.75 27.23 16.04
C VAL A 61 14.07 26.23 14.93
N THR A 62 14.69 25.11 15.28
CA THR A 62 14.92 24.03 14.31
C THR A 62 13.66 23.19 14.14
N VAL A 63 13.49 22.59 12.96
CA VAL A 63 12.43 21.60 12.69
C VAL A 63 12.46 20.46 13.72
N ARG A 64 13.66 20.01 14.09
CA ARG A 64 13.86 18.98 15.11
C ARG A 64 13.25 19.38 16.45
N LYS A 65 13.45 20.62 16.89
CA LYS A 65 12.87 21.10 18.15
C LYS A 65 11.35 21.06 18.12
N LEU A 66 10.74 21.43 16.99
CA LEU A 66 9.29 21.31 16.80
C LEU A 66 8.83 19.83 16.77
N HIS A 67 9.61 18.92 16.18
CA HIS A 67 9.27 17.49 16.24
C HIS A 67 9.27 16.98 17.68
N GLU A 68 10.27 17.34 18.48
CA GLU A 68 10.33 17.02 19.92
C GLU A 68 9.13 17.62 20.67
N ASP A 69 8.82 18.89 20.44
CA ASP A 69 7.74 19.62 21.12
C ASP A 69 6.34 19.11 20.77
N PHE A 70 6.14 18.61 19.54
CA PHE A 70 4.88 18.01 19.09
C PHE A 70 4.82 16.49 19.28
N GLY A 71 5.88 15.86 19.81
CA GLY A 71 5.93 14.40 19.95
C GLY A 71 5.93 13.66 18.62
N LEU A 72 6.46 14.29 17.57
CA LEU A 72 6.63 13.73 16.23
C LEU A 72 7.99 13.04 16.05
N ASP A 73 8.71 12.79 17.15
CA ASP A 73 9.98 12.09 17.11
C ASP A 73 9.81 10.73 16.44
N SER A 74 10.61 10.53 15.39
CA SER A 74 10.62 9.35 14.56
C SER A 74 11.19 8.19 15.37
N SER A 75 10.32 7.51 16.11
CA SER A 75 10.60 6.22 16.72
C SER A 75 10.11 5.09 15.80
N GLU A 76 10.43 5.21 14.51
CA GLU A 76 10.32 4.15 13.49
C GLU A 76 11.44 4.30 12.45
#